data_AF-A0A292Q1W2-F1
#
_entry.id   AF-A0A292Q1W2-F1
#
_cell.length_a   1.000
_cell.length_b   1.000
_cell.length_c   1.000
_cell.angle_alpha   90.00
_cell.angle_beta   90.00
_cell.angle_gamma   90.00
#
_symmetry.space_group_name_H-M   'P 1'
#
loop_
_entity.id
_entity.type
_entity.pdbx_description
1 polymer ?
#
loop_
_entity_poly.entity_id
_entity_poly.type
_entity_poly.pdbx_seq_one_letter_code
_entity_poly.pdbx_strand_id
1 'polypeptide(L)'
;MLLGEVQRRQGRLREAEVIFLKELEEAENTSGLDHPDTLTAVNNLARVLRDQGRYEESEVMNRRALEGYEKRLGSDHPNTLMAVNNLALVIWSQGRYQESE
;
A
#
# COMPACT_ATOMS: atom_id res chain seq x y z
N MET A 1 3.12 -5.21 -16.32
CA MET A 1 3.50 -5.56 -14.93
C MET A 1 4.53 -4.52 -14.51
N LEU A 2 4.24 -3.69 -13.51
CA LEU A 2 5.18 -2.66 -13.03
C LEU A 2 6.45 -3.34 -12.49
N LEU A 3 7.62 -2.73 -12.70
CA LEU A 3 8.92 -3.30 -12.34
C LEU A 3 8.98 -3.63 -10.84
N GLY A 4 8.35 -2.81 -9.99
CA GLY A 4 8.28 -3.05 -8.54
C GLY A 4 7.57 -4.36 -8.17
N GLU A 5 6.48 -4.71 -8.86
CA GLU A 5 5.75 -5.96 -8.58
C GLU A 5 6.55 -7.19 -9.00
N VAL A 6 7.36 -7.08 -10.06
CA VAL A 6 8.29 -8.15 -10.47
C VAL A 6 9.33 -8.37 -9.37
N GLN A 7 9.95 -7.30 -8.86
CA GLN A 7 10.94 -7.41 -7.78
C GLN A 7 10.35 -7.98 -6.50
N ARG A 8 9.12 -7.56 -6.14
CA ARG A 8 8.42 -8.08 -4.97
C ARG A 8 8.18 -9.59 -5.08
N ARG A 9 7.73 -10.07 -6.25
CA ARG A 9 7.53 -11.51 -6.51
C ARG A 9 8.82 -12.32 -6.49
N GLN A 10 9.95 -11.70 -6.80
CA GLN A 10 11.27 -12.31 -6.69
C GLN A 10 11.84 -12.29 -5.27
N GLY A 11 11.11 -11.76 -4.28
CA GLY A 11 11.56 -11.62 -2.90
C GLY A 11 12.55 -10.47 -2.68
N ARG A 12 12.81 -9.64 -3.70
CA ARG A 12 13.71 -8.48 -3.62
C ARG A 12 12.96 -7.27 -3.06
N LEU A 13 12.53 -7.38 -1.82
CA LEU A 13 11.59 -6.42 -1.20
C LEU A 13 12.17 -5.01 -1.06
N ARG A 14 13.48 -4.85 -0.82
CA ARG A 14 14.12 -3.53 -0.77
C ARG A 14 14.16 -2.84 -2.14
N GLU A 15 14.46 -3.60 -3.19
CA GLU A 15 14.43 -3.08 -4.57
C GLU A 15 13.01 -2.68 -4.98
N ALA A 16 12.02 -3.51 -4.63
CA ALA A 16 10.62 -3.21 -4.87
C ALA A 16 10.16 -1.93 -4.15
N GLU A 17 10.55 -1.73 -2.90
CA GLU A 17 10.23 -0.52 -2.13
C GLU A 17 10.79 0.75 -2.78
N VAL A 18 12.07 0.75 -3.17
CA VAL A 18 12.68 1.90 -3.85
C VAL A 18 11.93 2.24 -5.15
N ILE A 19 11.52 1.23 -5.91
CA ILE A 19 10.74 1.43 -7.13
C ILE A 19 9.36 2.03 -6.80
N PHE A 20 8.63 1.47 -5.84
CA PHE A 20 7.30 1.97 -5.48
C PHE A 20 7.33 3.36 -4.85
N LEU A 21 8.36 3.71 -4.10
CA LEU A 21 8.57 5.09 -3.61
C LEU A 21 8.74 6.08 -4.75
N LYS A 22 9.55 5.72 -5.75
CA LYS A 22 9.74 6.56 -6.95
C LYS A 22 8.45 6.68 -7.77
N GLU A 23 7.74 5.57 -8.00
CA GLU A 23 6.45 5.58 -8.70
C GLU A 23 5.41 6.45 -7.96
N LEU A 24 5.43 6.42 -6.62
CA LEU A 24 4.56 7.25 -5.79
C LEU A 24 4.91 8.74 -5.94
N GLU A 25 6.18 9.11 -5.81
CA GLU A 25 6.64 10.49 -5.96
C GLU A 25 6.30 11.05 -7.35
N GLU A 26 6.52 10.27 -8.41
CA GLU A 26 6.14 10.65 -9.77
C GLU A 26 4.63 10.86 -9.90
N ALA A 27 3.81 9.92 -9.41
CA ALA A 27 2.35 10.01 -9.48
C ALA A 27 1.78 11.21 -8.68
N GLU A 28 2.32 11.48 -7.49
CA GLU A 28 1.94 12.64 -6.68
C GLU A 28 2.22 13.95 -7.42
N ASN A 29 3.40 14.05 -8.06
CA ASN A 29 3.81 15.23 -8.81
C ASN A 29 3.00 15.43 -10.10
N THR A 30 2.62 14.36 -10.81
CA THR A 30 1.92 14.47 -12.10
C THR A 30 0.42 14.62 -11.95
N SER A 31 -0.17 13.92 -10.98
CA SER A 31 -1.62 13.67 -10.96
C SER A 31 -2.29 14.08 -9.64
N GLY A 32 -1.50 14.35 -8.61
CA GLY A 32 -1.98 14.77 -7.29
C GLY A 32 -2.23 13.60 -6.33
N LEU A 33 -2.47 13.94 -5.06
CA LEU A 33 -2.47 12.98 -3.95
C LEU A 33 -3.62 11.96 -3.99
N ASP A 34 -4.78 12.34 -4.52
CA ASP A 34 -6.00 11.51 -4.54
C ASP A 34 -6.23 10.80 -5.89
N HIS A 35 -5.30 10.93 -6.84
CA HIS A 35 -5.45 10.32 -8.15
C HIS A 35 -5.41 8.79 -8.07
N PRO A 36 -6.21 8.04 -8.87
CA PRO A 36 -6.20 6.58 -8.88
C PRO A 36 -4.81 5.96 -8.97
N ASP A 37 -3.92 6.53 -9.78
CA ASP A 37 -2.56 6.03 -9.95
C ASP A 37 -1.71 6.23 -8.69
N THR A 38 -1.83 7.40 -8.05
CA THR A 38 -1.20 7.69 -6.76
C THR A 38 -1.69 6.73 -5.69
N LEU A 39 -3.00 6.52 -5.58
CA LEU A 39 -3.58 5.58 -4.61
C LEU A 39 -3.18 4.12 -4.88
N THR A 40 -2.97 3.77 -6.15
CA THR A 40 -2.44 2.45 -6.54
C THR A 40 -0.97 2.31 -6.10
N ALA A 41 -0.14 3.35 -6.28
CA ALA A 41 1.24 3.36 -5.83
C ALA A 41 1.35 3.29 -4.30
N VAL A 42 0.53 4.04 -3.56
CA VAL A 42 0.43 3.96 -2.08
C VAL A 42 0.10 2.53 -1.65
N ASN A 43 -0.90 1.88 -2.28
CA ASN A 43 -1.27 0.52 -1.95
C ASN A 43 -0.15 -0.50 -2.25
N ASN A 44 0.62 -0.31 -3.33
CA ASN A 44 1.76 -1.16 -3.65
C ASN A 44 2.89 -1.00 -2.63
N LEU A 45 3.18 0.22 -2.20
CA LEU A 45 4.14 0.51 -1.13
C LEU A 45 3.70 -0.14 0.19
N ALA A 46 2.42 -0.04 0.53
CA ALA A 46 1.86 -0.67 1.72
C ALA A 46 2.09 -2.19 1.73
N ARG A 47 1.91 -2.85 0.57
CA ARG A 47 2.13 -4.29 0.43
C ARG A 47 3.58 -4.70 0.62
N VAL A 48 4.53 -3.97 0.04
CA VAL A 48 5.96 -4.31 0.20
C VAL A 48 6.43 -4.08 1.63
N LEU A 49 5.96 -3.03 2.31
CA LEU A 49 6.26 -2.78 3.73
C LEU A 49 5.77 -3.93 4.62
N ARG A 50 4.54 -4.42 4.38
CA ARG A 50 4.01 -5.59 5.08
C ARG A 50 4.84 -6.83 4.82
N ASP A 51 5.22 -7.08 3.56
CA ASP A 51 6.03 -8.25 3.19
C ASP A 51 7.45 -8.17 3.83
N GLN A 52 7.92 -6.98 4.20
CA GLN A 52 9.16 -6.76 4.99
C GLN A 52 8.95 -6.88 6.51
N GLY A 53 7.73 -7.11 7.00
CA GLY A 53 7.40 -7.13 8.42
C GLY A 53 7.23 -5.74 9.07
N ARG A 54 7.25 -4.66 8.29
CA ARG A 54 7.07 -3.27 8.76
C ARG A 54 5.59 -2.94 8.82
N TYR A 55 4.89 -3.54 9.78
CA TYR A 55 3.43 -3.49 9.85
C TYR A 55 2.89 -2.09 10.15
N GLU A 56 3.52 -1.33 11.05
CA GLU A 56 3.10 0.03 11.39
C GLU A 56 3.14 0.97 10.17
N GLU A 57 4.23 0.92 9.41
CA GLU A 57 4.38 1.73 8.20
C GLU A 57 3.43 1.29 7.09
N SER A 58 3.18 -0.02 6.98
CA SER A 58 2.16 -0.56 6.08
C SER A 58 0.76 -0.07 6.45
N GLU A 59 0.43 0.01 7.74
CA GLU A 59 -0.86 0.49 8.22
C GLU A 59 -1.09 1.95 7.81
N VAL A 60 -0.09 2.82 8.02
CA VAL A 60 -0.14 4.22 7.61
C VAL A 60 -0.45 4.35 6.11
N MET A 61 0.22 3.56 5.27
CA MET A 61 -0.02 3.60 3.82
C MET A 61 -1.40 3.05 3.45
N ASN A 62 -1.87 1.99 4.09
CA ASN A 62 -3.23 1.46 3.84
C ASN A 62 -4.32 2.45 4.26
N ARG A 63 -4.17 3.14 5.39
CA ARG A 63 -5.12 4.20 5.82
C ARG A 63 -5.17 5.33 4.82
N ARG A 64 -4.01 5.80 4.36
CA ARG A 64 -3.92 6.84 3.32
C ARG A 64 -4.63 6.40 2.03
N ALA A 65 -4.41 5.17 1.57
CA ALA A 65 -5.08 4.65 0.38
C ALA A 65 -6.60 4.55 0.58
N LEU A 66 -7.05 4.09 1.75
CA LEU A 66 -8.46 3.99 2.09
C LEU A 66 -9.15 5.35 2.06
N GLU A 67 -8.60 6.36 2.74
CA GLU A 67 -9.15 7.72 2.77
C GLU A 67 -9.30 8.30 1.35
N GLY A 68 -8.28 8.11 0.51
CA GLY A 68 -8.32 8.58 -0.88
C GLY A 68 -9.35 7.84 -1.73
N TYR A 69 -9.47 6.52 -1.58
CA TYR A 69 -10.49 5.75 -2.30
C TYR A 69 -11.90 6.08 -1.82
N GLU A 70 -12.14 6.24 -0.52
CA GLU A 70 -13.42 6.66 0.03
C GLU A 70 -13.83 8.03 -0.51
N LYS A 71 -12.94 9.01 -0.47
CA LYS A 71 -13.20 10.37 -0.95
C LYS A 71 -13.55 10.40 -2.44
N ARG A 72 -12.90 9.56 -3.25
CA ARG A 72 -13.04 9.60 -4.71
C ARG A 72 -14.12 8.69 -5.26
N LEU A 73 -14.32 7.52 -4.65
CA LEU A 73 -15.14 6.43 -5.20
C LEU A 73 -16.34 6.10 -4.31
N GLY A 74 -16.35 6.55 -3.05
CA GLY A 74 -17.34 6.16 -2.05
C GLY A 74 -16.98 4.86 -1.32
N SER A 75 -17.69 4.60 -0.23
CA SER A 75 -17.47 3.44 0.67
C SER A 75 -17.68 2.09 -0.01
N ASP A 76 -18.66 2.02 -0.91
CA ASP A 76 -19.15 0.75 -1.47
C ASP A 76 -18.40 0.33 -2.73
N HIS A 77 -17.46 1.16 -3.20
CA HIS A 77 -16.69 0.85 -4.39
C HIS A 77 -15.71 -0.31 -4.14
N PRO A 78 -15.55 -1.25 -5.10
CA PRO A 78 -14.65 -2.41 -4.93
C PRO A 78 -13.23 -2.08 -4.46
N ASN A 79 -12.63 -1.00 -4.98
CA ASN A 79 -11.30 -0.57 -4.55
C ASN A 79 -11.25 -0.09 -3.09
N THR A 80 -12.31 0.57 -2.62
CA THR A 80 -12.44 1.00 -1.23
C THR A 80 -12.55 -0.22 -0.32
N LEU A 81 -13.40 -1.17 -0.67
CA LEU A 81 -13.54 -2.43 0.06
C LEU A 81 -12.24 -3.26 0.08
N MET A 82 -11.49 -3.25 -1.04
CA MET A 82 -10.18 -3.87 -1.10
C MET A 82 -9.17 -3.19 -0.15
N ALA A 83 -9.17 -1.85 -0.06
CA ALA A 83 -8.33 -1.11 0.86
C ALA A 83 -8.68 -1.42 2.33
N VAL A 84 -9.97 -1.52 2.68
CA VAL A 84 -10.43 -1.98 3.99
C VAL A 84 -9.90 -3.37 4.31
N ASN A 85 -10.00 -4.31 3.36
CA ASN A 85 -9.48 -5.66 3.56
C ASN A 85 -7.96 -5.68 3.77
N ASN A 86 -7.20 -4.88 3.00
CA ASN A 86 -5.76 -4.80 3.16
C ASN A 86 -5.37 -4.20 4.52
N LEU A 87 -6.07 -3.18 4.99
CA LEU A 87 -5.87 -2.60 6.32
C LEU A 87 -6.15 -3.64 7.43
N ALA A 88 -7.25 -4.38 7.33
CA ALA A 88 -7.59 -5.43 8.29
C ALA A 88 -6.51 -6.53 8.36
N LEU A 89 -5.96 -6.94 7.22
CA LEU A 89 -4.86 -7.92 7.17
C LEU A 89 -3.59 -7.40 7.86
N VAL A 90 -3.26 -6.11 7.71
CA VAL A 90 -2.09 -5.52 8.35
C VAL A 90 -2.26 -5.45 9.86
N ILE A 91 -3.42 -5.00 10.35
CA ILE A 91 -3.74 -4.96 11.78
C ILE A 91 -3.68 -6.36 12.39
N TRP A 92 -4.21 -7.36 11.69
CA TRP A 92 -4.13 -8.76 12.14
C TRP A 92 -2.69 -9.27 12.20
N SER A 93 -1.88 -9.00 11.17
CA SER A 93 -0.47 -9.38 11.16
C SER A 93 0.34 -8.70 12.26
N GLN A 94 0.03 -7.44 12.56
CA GLN A 94 0.62 -6.71 13.67
C GLN A 94 0.28 -7.40 15.00
N GLY A 95 -1.01 -7.60 15.33
CA GLY A 95 -1.40 -8.30 16.56
C GLY A 95 -0.65 -9.63 16.79
N ARG A 96 -0.52 -10.44 15.74
CA ARG A 96 0.25 -11.70 15.79
C ARG A 96 1.76 -11.52 15.98
N TYR A 97 2.33 -10.47 15.41
CA TYR A 97 3.75 -10.17 15.56
C TYR A 97 4.06 -9.72 16.99
N GLN A 98 3.28 -8.79 17.53
CA GLN A 98 3.36 -8.36 18.94
C GLN A 98 3.16 -9.52 19.93
N GLU A 99 2.31 -10.51 19.63
CA GLU A 99 2.16 -11.71 20.47
C GLU A 99 3.37 -12.67 20.42
N SER A 100 4.26 -12.51 19.43
CA SER A 100 5.40 -13.39 19.19
C SER A 100 6.76 -12.80 19.59
N GLU A 101 6.81 -11.53 20.02
CA GLU A 101 8.00 -10.87 20.60
C GLU A 101 8.13 -11.11 22.11
#